data_AF-R9GZ31-F1
#
_entry.id   AF-R9GZ31-F1
#
_cell.length_a   1.000
_cell.length_b   1.000
_cell.length_c   1.000
_cell.angle_alpha   90.00
_cell.angle_beta   90.00
_cell.angle_gamma   90.00
#
_symmetry.space_group_name_H-M   'P 1'
#
loop_
_entity.id
_entity.type
_entity.pdbx_description
1 polymer ?
#
loop_
_entity_poly.entity_id
_entity_poly.type
_entity_poly.pdbx_seq_one_letter_code
_entity_poly.pdbx_strand_id
1 'polypeptide(L)'
;MDKLKAAGKHYTKYPILPAIVGLDGIARLKGGTHVYVSGVTGTMSEKALIVADSWTLVPQSLPIPLAAALPNALLGSDVAMLYLGGLKKGGTVMIQGATGATGRIAIQMAKNRGADCIIAIGRASSGLSELSNLGADIRK
;
A
#
# COMPACT_ATOMS: atom_id res chain seq x y z
N MET A 1 8.94 7.30 -8.97
CA MET A 1 9.19 6.09 -9.79
C MET A 1 9.03 6.39 -11.29
N ASP A 2 7.89 6.91 -11.75
CA ASP A 2 7.59 7.07 -13.18
C ASP A 2 8.59 7.95 -13.96
N LYS A 3 9.10 9.03 -13.36
CA LYS A 3 10.18 9.84 -13.95
C LYS A 3 11.42 9.00 -14.27
N LEU A 4 11.80 8.07 -13.39
CA LEU A 4 12.96 7.19 -13.61
C LEU A 4 12.68 6.12 -14.66
N LYS A 5 11.44 5.60 -14.72
CA LYS A 5 11.01 4.66 -15.77
C LYS A 5 11.04 5.32 -17.15
N ALA A 6 10.52 6.54 -17.27
CA ALA A 6 10.52 7.32 -18.51
C ALA A 6 11.94 7.70 -18.96
N ALA A 7 12.84 7.97 -18.01
CA ALA A 7 14.25 8.25 -18.31
C ALA A 7 15.08 6.98 -18.64
N GLY A 8 14.49 5.78 -18.61
CA GLY A 8 15.21 4.52 -18.83
C GLY A 8 16.15 4.10 -17.69
N LYS A 9 16.10 4.79 -16.54
CA LYS A 9 17.01 4.61 -15.39
C LYS A 9 16.48 3.70 -14.29
N HIS A 10 15.26 3.18 -14.45
CA HIS A 10 14.66 2.23 -13.51
C HIS A 10 14.66 0.83 -14.11
N TYR A 11 14.80 -0.21 -13.27
CA TYR A 11 14.78 -1.60 -13.73
C TYR A 11 13.44 -2.00 -14.39
N THR A 12 12.35 -1.28 -14.09
CA THR A 12 11.04 -1.38 -14.76
C THR A 12 10.81 -0.30 -15.83
N LYS A 13 11.85 0.16 -16.52
CA LYS A 13 11.75 1.15 -17.62
C LYS A 13 10.70 0.76 -18.67
N TYR A 14 10.07 1.77 -19.28
CA TYR A 14 9.14 1.52 -20.39
C TYR A 14 9.92 1.01 -21.61
N PRO A 15 9.51 -0.09 -22.24
CA PRO A 15 10.23 -0.66 -23.38
C PRO A 15 10.08 0.19 -24.65
N ILE A 16 8.94 0.88 -24.80
CA ILE A 16 8.60 1.71 -25.96
C ILE A 16 7.96 3.01 -25.44
N LEU A 17 8.31 4.15 -26.05
CA LEU A 17 7.72 5.46 -25.77
C LEU A 17 6.97 5.99 -27.02
N PRO A 18 5.92 6.82 -26.87
CA PRO A 18 5.35 7.27 -25.58
C PRO A 18 4.62 6.13 -24.84
N ALA A 19 4.58 6.22 -23.51
CA ALA A 19 3.93 5.23 -22.65
C ALA A 19 3.01 5.91 -21.63
N ILE A 20 1.89 5.27 -21.32
CA ILE A 20 1.01 5.65 -20.22
C ILE A 20 1.68 5.20 -18.91
N VAL A 21 1.66 6.06 -17.89
CA VAL A 21 2.25 5.79 -16.57
C VAL A 21 1.25 5.11 -15.62
N GLY A 22 1.73 4.67 -14.46
CA GLY A 22 0.94 3.89 -13.50
C GLY A 22 1.15 2.38 -13.65
N LEU A 23 0.94 1.64 -12.56
CA LEU A 23 1.11 0.18 -12.50
C LEU A 23 -0.19 -0.52 -12.07
N ASP A 24 -0.94 0.11 -11.18
CA ASP A 24 -2.14 -0.41 -10.58
C ASP A 24 -3.19 0.69 -10.40
N GLY A 25 -4.41 0.30 -10.01
CA GLY A 25 -5.48 1.25 -9.75
C GLY A 25 -6.82 0.57 -9.51
N ILE A 26 -7.85 1.39 -9.28
CA ILE A 26 -9.24 0.92 -9.24
C ILE A 26 -9.87 1.08 -10.62
N ALA A 27 -10.33 -0.02 -11.19
CA ALA A 27 -11.09 -0.07 -12.43
C ALA A 27 -12.56 -0.38 -12.16
N ARG A 28 -13.41 -0.05 -13.13
CA ARG A 28 -14.84 -0.39 -13.12
C ARG A 28 -15.12 -1.36 -14.26
N LEU A 29 -15.60 -2.55 -13.94
CA LEU A 29 -16.00 -3.56 -14.93
C LEU A 29 -17.30 -3.14 -15.64
N LYS A 30 -17.64 -3.80 -16.75
CA LYS A 30 -18.88 -3.52 -17.52
C LYS A 30 -20.15 -3.62 -16.67
N GLY A 31 -20.15 -4.45 -15.62
CA GLY A 31 -21.26 -4.58 -14.67
C GLY A 31 -21.31 -3.51 -13.57
N GLY A 32 -20.46 -2.48 -13.62
CA GLY A 32 -20.40 -1.43 -12.60
C GLY A 32 -19.58 -1.78 -11.35
N THR A 33 -19.14 -3.04 -11.23
CA THR A 33 -18.30 -3.51 -10.11
C THR A 33 -16.94 -2.84 -10.11
N HIS A 34 -16.54 -2.30 -8.95
CA HIS A 34 -15.20 -1.76 -8.74
C HIS A 34 -14.22 -2.87 -8.34
N VAL A 35 -13.04 -2.83 -8.96
CA VAL A 35 -11.99 -3.83 -8.75
C VAL A 35 -10.62 -3.15 -8.68
N TYR A 36 -9.75 -3.66 -7.82
CA TYR A 36 -8.33 -3.34 -7.86
C TYR A 36 -7.64 -4.22 -8.91
N VAL A 37 -6.79 -3.61 -9.73
CA VAL A 37 -6.12 -4.25 -10.86
C VAL A 37 -4.67 -3.82 -10.95
N SER A 38 -3.83 -4.68 -11.53
CA SER A 38 -2.56 -4.26 -12.13
C SER A 38 -2.72 -4.20 -13.64
N GLY A 39 -2.22 -3.12 -14.23
CA GLY A 39 -2.31 -2.88 -15.67
C GLY A 39 -1.23 -3.61 -16.46
N VAL A 40 -1.63 -4.22 -17.58
CA VAL A 40 -0.71 -4.62 -18.66
C VAL A 40 -0.16 -3.37 -19.35
N THR A 41 -1.00 -2.35 -19.49
CA THR A 41 -0.63 -0.97 -19.87
C THR A 41 -0.63 -0.06 -18.64
N GLY A 42 -0.12 1.16 -18.78
CA GLY A 42 -0.25 2.16 -17.73
C GLY A 42 -1.70 2.39 -17.30
N THR A 43 -1.90 2.65 -16.00
CA THR A 43 -3.21 2.75 -15.34
C THR A 43 -3.65 4.18 -15.06
N MET A 44 -2.77 5.17 -15.26
CA MET A 44 -3.14 6.60 -15.17
C MET A 44 -3.79 7.07 -16.47
N SER A 45 -4.93 6.47 -16.79
CA SER A 45 -5.71 6.68 -18.01
C SER A 45 -7.17 6.35 -17.75
N GLU A 46 -8.07 6.80 -18.63
CA GLU A 46 -9.49 6.44 -18.54
C GLU A 46 -9.76 4.95 -18.80
N LYS A 47 -8.82 4.29 -19.51
CA LYS A 47 -8.87 2.86 -19.86
C LYS A 47 -7.48 2.27 -19.81
N ALA A 48 -7.36 1.06 -19.25
CA ALA A 48 -6.13 0.28 -19.24
C ALA A 48 -6.43 -1.18 -19.63
N LEU A 49 -5.47 -1.83 -20.27
CA LEU A 49 -5.50 -3.27 -20.46
C LEU A 49 -5.12 -3.95 -19.15
N ILE A 50 -5.86 -4.98 -18.78
CA ILE A 50 -5.59 -5.84 -17.62
C ILE A 50 -5.63 -7.30 -18.08
N VAL A 51 -5.02 -8.18 -17.29
CA VAL A 51 -5.20 -9.62 -17.50
C VAL A 51 -6.61 -10.00 -17.06
N ALA A 52 -7.33 -10.75 -17.90
CA ALA A 52 -8.67 -11.23 -17.57
C ALA A 52 -8.66 -12.00 -16.24
N ASP A 53 -9.66 -11.75 -15.41
CA ASP A 53 -9.84 -12.38 -14.09
C ASP A 53 -8.69 -12.19 -13.08
N SER A 54 -7.72 -11.34 -13.39
CA SER A 54 -6.62 -10.95 -12.50
C SER A 54 -6.94 -9.65 -11.76
N TRP A 55 -7.95 -9.70 -10.90
CA TRP A 55 -8.42 -8.53 -10.17
C TRP A 55 -8.95 -8.89 -8.78
N THR A 56 -9.02 -7.91 -7.88
CA THR A 56 -9.56 -8.07 -6.53
C THR A 56 -10.79 -7.19 -6.37
N LEU A 57 -11.88 -7.73 -5.80
CA LEU A 57 -13.10 -6.97 -5.55
C LEU A 57 -12.86 -5.82 -4.56
N VAL A 58 -13.39 -4.64 -4.89
CA VAL A 58 -13.44 -3.51 -3.96
C VAL A 58 -14.81 -3.52 -3.26
N PRO A 59 -14.86 -3.58 -1.92
CA PRO A 59 -16.12 -3.47 -1.19
C PRO A 59 -16.86 -2.16 -1.52
N GLN A 60 -18.18 -2.22 -1.72
CA GLN A 60 -18.98 -1.03 -2.04
C GLN A 60 -18.94 0.04 -0.93
N SER A 61 -18.72 -0.36 0.32
CA SER A 61 -18.59 0.54 1.45
C SER A 61 -17.25 1.29 1.50
N LEU A 62 -16.27 0.89 0.70
CA LEU A 62 -14.93 1.49 0.70
C LEU A 62 -14.84 2.62 -0.33
N PRO A 63 -14.54 3.86 0.09
CA PRO A 63 -14.36 4.97 -0.86
C PRO A 63 -13.25 4.67 -1.88
N ILE A 64 -13.52 4.94 -3.16
CA ILE A 64 -12.60 4.64 -4.26
C ILE A 64 -11.20 5.24 -4.10
N PRO A 65 -11.02 6.51 -3.67
CA PRO A 65 -9.68 7.07 -3.45
C PRO A 65 -8.90 6.32 -2.38
N LEU A 66 -9.60 5.85 -1.34
CA LEU A 66 -8.99 5.05 -0.28
C LEU A 66 -8.63 3.66 -0.80
N ALA A 67 -9.54 3.00 -1.53
CA ALA A 67 -9.29 1.71 -2.16
C ALA A 67 -8.07 1.73 -3.10
N ALA A 68 -7.85 2.84 -3.83
CA ALA A 68 -6.68 3.01 -4.69
C ALA A 68 -5.36 3.17 -3.91
N ALA A 69 -5.40 3.80 -2.73
CA ALA A 69 -4.20 4.13 -1.95
C ALA A 69 -3.72 2.98 -1.05
N LEU A 70 -4.61 2.08 -0.65
CA LEU A 70 -4.34 1.02 0.31
C LEU A 70 -3.35 -0.07 -0.16
N PRO A 71 -3.45 -0.63 -1.39
CA PRO A 71 -2.75 -1.86 -1.76
C PRO A 71 -1.23 -1.79 -1.64
N ASN A 72 -0.62 -0.72 -2.16
CA ASN A 72 0.84 -0.54 -2.10
C ASN A 72 1.35 -0.47 -0.65
N ALA A 73 0.64 0.22 0.23
CA ALA A 73 1.01 0.33 1.64
C ALA A 73 0.76 -0.98 2.40
N LEU A 74 -0.35 -1.66 2.13
CA LEU A 74 -0.69 -2.95 2.73
C LEU A 74 0.33 -4.03 2.34
N LEU A 75 0.55 -4.23 1.04
CA LEU A 75 1.48 -5.25 0.55
C LEU A 75 2.90 -4.98 1.04
N GLY A 76 3.36 -3.73 0.96
CA GLY A 76 4.69 -3.35 1.42
C GLY A 76 4.89 -3.60 2.92
N SER A 77 3.90 -3.26 3.75
CA SER A 77 3.99 -3.45 5.20
C SER A 77 3.86 -4.91 5.61
N ASP A 78 2.90 -5.64 5.05
CA ASP A 78 2.59 -7.02 5.44
C ASP A 78 3.68 -8.00 4.97
N VAL A 79 4.24 -7.82 3.75
CA VAL A 79 5.38 -8.61 3.27
C VAL A 79 6.61 -8.35 4.13
N ALA A 80 6.90 -7.09 4.45
CA ALA A 80 8.04 -6.75 5.29
C ALA A 80 7.91 -7.34 6.71
N MET A 81 6.72 -7.29 7.31
CA MET A 81 6.50 -7.79 8.67
C MET A 81 6.45 -9.31 8.75
N LEU A 82 5.72 -9.98 7.85
CA LEU A 82 5.47 -11.41 7.94
C LEU A 82 6.55 -12.24 7.26
N TYR A 83 6.91 -11.88 6.02
CA TYR A 83 7.78 -12.71 5.20
C TYR A 83 9.25 -12.42 5.49
N LEU A 84 9.61 -11.14 5.63
CA LEU A 84 11.00 -10.75 5.92
C LEU A 84 11.28 -10.68 7.42
N GLY A 85 10.38 -10.08 8.19
CA GLY A 85 10.55 -9.86 9.64
C GLY A 85 10.10 -11.03 10.52
N GLY A 86 9.33 -11.98 9.98
CA GLY A 86 8.92 -13.18 10.71
C GLY A 86 8.03 -12.92 11.93
N LEU A 87 7.31 -11.79 11.98
CA LEU A 87 6.45 -11.43 13.11
C LEU A 87 5.51 -12.58 13.48
N LYS A 88 5.56 -13.00 14.75
CA LYS A 88 4.65 -13.98 15.33
C LYS A 88 3.63 -13.27 16.23
N LYS A 89 2.49 -13.92 16.44
CA LYS A 89 1.54 -13.51 17.48
C LYS A 89 2.27 -13.43 18.82
N GLY A 90 2.04 -12.38 19.58
CA GLY A 90 2.76 -12.09 20.81
C GLY A 90 4.10 -11.35 20.61
N GLY A 91 4.49 -11.11 19.35
CA GLY A 91 5.77 -10.52 19.02
C GLY A 91 5.82 -9.00 19.16
N THR A 92 7.04 -8.47 19.11
CA THR A 92 7.32 -7.03 19.08
C THR A 92 7.73 -6.62 17.66
N VAL A 93 7.21 -5.49 17.19
CA VAL A 93 7.63 -4.88 15.91
C VAL A 93 7.98 -3.42 16.09
N MET A 94 9.01 -2.97 15.37
CA MET A 94 9.42 -1.57 15.32
C MET A 94 9.11 -0.99 13.93
N ILE A 95 8.37 0.10 13.88
CA ILE A 95 7.92 0.74 12.65
C ILE A 95 8.59 2.11 12.53
N GLN A 96 9.51 2.24 11.58
CA GLN A 96 10.12 3.51 11.23
C GLN A 96 9.25 4.31 10.26
N GLY A 97 9.26 5.64 10.40
CA GLY A 97 8.40 6.51 9.59
C GLY A 97 6.91 6.32 9.90
N ALA A 98 6.59 5.96 11.16
CA ALA A 98 5.27 5.55 11.60
C ALA A 98 4.16 6.60 11.36
N THR A 99 4.53 7.87 11.30
CA THR A 99 3.58 8.98 11.05
C THR A 99 3.15 9.10 9.59
N GLY A 100 3.87 8.45 8.65
CA GLY A 100 3.53 8.44 7.22
C GLY A 100 2.38 7.50 6.87
N ALA A 101 1.87 7.60 5.64
CA ALA A 101 0.73 6.80 5.18
C ALA A 101 0.95 5.28 5.34
N THR A 102 2.11 4.78 4.88
CA THR A 102 2.47 3.36 5.03
C THR A 102 2.68 2.96 6.48
N GLY A 103 3.31 3.81 7.29
CA GLY A 103 3.57 3.53 8.71
C GLY A 103 2.28 3.38 9.52
N ARG A 104 1.29 4.24 9.26
CA ARG A 104 -0.04 4.17 9.90
C ARG A 104 -0.80 2.89 9.52
N ILE A 105 -0.66 2.42 8.28
CA ILE A 105 -1.21 1.13 7.84
C ILE A 105 -0.46 -0.03 8.48
N ALA A 106 0.87 0.05 8.55
CA ALA A 106 1.72 -0.98 9.17
C ALA A 106 1.38 -1.19 10.65
N ILE A 107 1.09 -0.12 11.41
CA ILE A 107 0.67 -0.23 12.82
C ILE A 107 -0.63 -1.03 12.94
N GLN A 108 -1.64 -0.69 12.15
CA GLN A 108 -2.93 -1.39 12.17
C GLN A 108 -2.78 -2.84 11.74
N MET A 109 -1.94 -3.10 10.74
CA MET A 109 -1.63 -4.45 10.30
C MET A 109 -0.91 -5.24 11.40
N ALA A 110 0.12 -4.69 12.04
CA ALA A 110 0.81 -5.35 13.15
C ALA A 110 -0.15 -5.75 14.28
N LYS A 111 -1.08 -4.85 14.65
CA LYS A 111 -2.10 -5.13 15.66
C LYS A 111 -3.06 -6.24 15.21
N ASN A 112 -3.54 -6.18 13.96
CA ASN A 112 -4.39 -7.24 13.39
C ASN A 112 -3.69 -8.59 13.28
N ARG A 113 -2.36 -8.61 13.15
CA ARG A 113 -1.53 -9.83 13.15
C ARG A 113 -1.19 -10.33 14.56
N GLY A 114 -1.62 -9.61 15.60
CA GLY A 114 -1.45 -9.98 17.00
C GLY A 114 -0.07 -9.68 17.57
N ALA A 115 0.58 -8.61 17.12
CA ALA A 115 1.73 -8.07 17.85
C ALA A 115 1.30 -7.61 19.25
N ASP A 116 2.10 -7.94 20.26
CA ASP A 116 1.87 -7.48 21.64
C ASP A 116 2.49 -6.10 21.89
N CYS A 117 3.52 -5.75 21.12
CA CYS A 117 4.21 -4.47 21.24
C CYS A 117 4.54 -3.88 19.87
N ILE A 118 4.11 -2.65 19.63
CA ILE A 118 4.28 -1.92 18.36
C ILE A 118 5.02 -0.60 18.64
N ILE A 119 6.33 -0.60 18.43
CA ILE A 119 7.18 0.58 18.67
C ILE A 119 7.12 1.50 17.45
N ALA A 120 6.46 2.65 17.59
CA ALA A 120 6.35 3.64 16.51
C ALA A 120 7.45 4.71 16.59
N ILE A 121 8.23 4.85 15.51
CA ILE A 121 9.30 5.85 15.39
C ILE A 121 8.93 6.87 14.32
N GLY A 122 8.94 8.16 14.70
CA GLY A 122 8.57 9.28 13.82
C GLY A 122 9.25 10.58 14.23
N ARG A 123 9.33 11.54 13.30
CA ARG A 123 10.00 12.83 13.51
C ARG A 123 9.12 13.89 14.19
N ALA A 124 7.80 13.80 14.04
CA ALA A 124 6.85 14.79 14.55
C ALA A 124 6.15 14.25 15.80
N SER A 125 6.34 14.93 16.93
CA SER A 125 5.74 14.57 18.23
C SER A 125 4.21 14.57 18.20
N SER A 126 3.58 15.53 17.50
CA SER A 126 2.12 15.59 17.32
C SER A 126 1.58 14.39 16.53
N GLY A 127 2.29 13.96 15.49
CA GLY A 127 1.91 12.81 14.69
C GLY A 127 2.02 11.49 15.45
N LEU A 128 2.91 11.39 16.45
CA LEU A 128 3.11 10.18 17.24
C LEU A 128 1.99 9.94 18.24
N SER A 129 1.48 10.98 18.91
CA SER A 129 0.39 10.84 19.90
C SER A 129 -0.87 10.20 19.31
N GLU A 130 -1.19 10.50 18.05
CA GLU A 130 -2.33 9.94 17.33
C GLU A 130 -2.19 8.44 17.02
N LEU A 131 -0.96 7.91 16.99
CA LEU A 131 -0.71 6.52 16.60
C LEU A 131 -1.15 5.53 17.69
N SER A 132 -1.31 5.98 18.93
CA SER A 132 -1.89 5.18 20.00
C SER A 132 -3.30 4.69 19.65
N ASN A 133 -4.11 5.53 18.98
CA ASN A 133 -5.43 5.16 18.48
C ASN A 133 -5.38 4.07 17.40
N LEU A 134 -4.26 3.94 16.69
CA LEU A 134 -4.03 2.89 15.69
C LEU A 134 -3.47 1.61 16.31
N GLY A 135 -3.04 1.67 17.58
CA GLY A 135 -2.48 0.53 18.31
C GLY A 135 -0.98 0.59 18.58
N ALA A 136 -0.31 1.71 18.33
CA ALA A 136 1.11 1.84 18.64
C ALA A 136 1.37 2.03 20.14
N ASP A 137 2.39 1.36 20.65
CA ASP A 137 2.99 1.60 21.95
C ASP A 137 3.99 2.75 21.82
N ILE A 138 3.60 3.91 22.33
CA ILE A 138 4.44 5.10 22.28
C ILE A 138 5.42 5.05 23.45
N ARG A 139 6.66 4.62 23.19
CA ARG A 139 7.79 4.79 24.12
C ARG A 139 8.64 5.96 23.64
N LYS A 140 8.78 6.99 24.48
CA LYS A 140 9.65 8.15 24.24
C LYS A 140 11.12 7.77 24.34
#